data_AF-A0A7Z9ZZ82-F1
#
_entry.id   AF-A0A7Z9ZZ82-F1
#
_cell.length_a   1.000
_cell.length_b   1.000
_cell.length_c   1.000
_cell.angle_alpha   90.00
_cell.angle_beta   90.00
_cell.angle_gamma   90.00
#
_symmetry.space_group_name_H-M   'P 1'
#
loop_
_entity.id
_entity.type
_entity.pdbx_description
1 polymer ?
#
loop_
_entity_poly.entity_id
_entity_poly.type
_entity_poly.pdbx_seq_one_letter_code
_entity_poly.pdbx_strand_id
1 'polypeptide(L)'
;MELEEKRRRLERRLGAHIEVRGVKVLKNPKFRGRLRVRGSHVIVEYQEEQPGFFWYADTVNLLLNMLAWGARFLVVCELNKEGE
;
A
#
# COMPACT_ATOMS: atom_id res chain seq x y z
N MET A 1 -4.19 2.74 -15.21
CA MET A 1 -4.11 1.49 -16.01
C MET A 1 -3.03 0.56 -15.49
N GLU A 2 -1.81 1.03 -15.23
CA GLU A 2 -0.67 0.18 -14.81
C GLU A 2 -0.84 -0.54 -13.46
N LEU A 3 -1.35 0.15 -12.44
CA LEU A 3 -1.53 -0.41 -11.08
C LEU A 3 -2.50 -1.59 -11.02
N GLU A 4 -3.62 -1.50 -11.73
CA GLU A 4 -4.64 -2.56 -11.76
C GLU A 4 -4.10 -3.81 -12.48
N GLU A 5 -3.34 -3.62 -13.56
CA GLU A 5 -2.71 -4.74 -14.25
C GLU A 5 -1.66 -5.42 -13.37
N LYS A 6 -0.83 -4.62 -12.68
CA LYS A 6 0.15 -5.12 -11.72
C LYS A 6 -0.50 -5.91 -10.59
N ARG A 7 -1.61 -5.39 -10.03
CA ARG A 7 -2.42 -6.09 -9.01
C ARG A 7 -2.87 -7.45 -9.53
N ARG A 8 -3.52 -7.50 -10.69
CA ARG A 8 -4.01 -8.75 -11.30
C ARG A 8 -2.90 -9.75 -11.59
N ARG A 9 -1.74 -9.29 -12.08
CA ARG A 9 -0.56 -10.14 -12.31
C ARG A 9 -0.07 -10.76 -10.99
N LEU A 10 -0.02 -9.97 -9.91
CA LEU A 10 0.37 -10.46 -8.59
C LEU A 10 -0.65 -11.43 -8.00
N GLU A 11 -1.96 -11.17 -8.15
CA GLU A 11 -3.01 -12.08 -7.70
C GLU A 11 -2.84 -13.48 -8.32
N ARG A 12 -2.65 -13.54 -9.64
CA ARG A 12 -2.41 -14.81 -10.36
C ARG A 12 -1.12 -15.48 -9.91
N ARG A 13 -0.03 -14.72 -9.74
CA ARG A 13 1.29 -15.26 -9.38
C ARG A 13 1.31 -15.81 -7.95
N LEU A 14 0.60 -15.17 -7.03
CA LEU A 14 0.60 -15.53 -5.61
C LEU A 14 -0.53 -16.49 -5.23
N GLY A 15 -1.50 -16.71 -6.12
CA GLY A 15 -2.71 -17.49 -5.80
C GLY A 15 -3.52 -16.84 -4.67
N ALA A 16 -3.53 -15.51 -4.60
CA ALA A 16 -4.13 -14.75 -3.52
C ALA A 16 -4.92 -13.56 -4.06
N HIS A 17 -6.02 -13.20 -3.40
CA HIS A 17 -6.79 -12.01 -3.71
C HIS A 17 -6.15 -10.77 -3.07
N ILE A 18 -5.96 -9.70 -3.84
CA ILE A 18 -5.40 -8.43 -3.38
C ILE A 18 -6.51 -7.38 -3.34
N GLU A 19 -6.88 -6.99 -2.12
CA GLU A 19 -7.81 -5.91 -1.81
C GLU A 19 -7.01 -4.61 -1.61
N VAL A 20 -7.29 -3.58 -2.41
CA VAL A 20 -6.73 -2.24 -2.25
C VAL A 20 -7.82 -1.32 -1.71
N ARG A 21 -7.59 -0.67 -0.57
CA ARG A 21 -8.58 0.23 0.03
C ARG A 21 -7.98 1.47 0.67
N GLY A 22 -8.74 2.55 0.61
CA GLY A 22 -8.46 3.78 1.33
C GLY A 22 -8.79 3.64 2.81
N VAL A 23 -7.95 4.19 3.69
CA VAL A 23 -8.20 4.27 5.13
C VAL A 23 -7.90 5.68 5.65
N LYS A 24 -8.63 6.09 6.68
CA LYS A 24 -8.39 7.36 7.38
C LYS A 24 -7.77 7.08 8.75
N VAL A 25 -6.45 7.13 8.84
CA VAL A 25 -5.70 6.93 10.08
C VAL A 25 -5.39 8.28 10.74
N LEU A 26 -6.43 8.91 11.30
CA LEU A 26 -6.34 10.25 11.90
C LEU A 26 -5.36 10.34 13.08
N LYS A 27 -5.09 9.21 13.75
CA LYS A 27 -4.17 9.15 14.91
C LYS A 27 -2.70 9.16 14.53
N ASN A 28 -2.36 8.92 13.26
CA ASN A 28 -0.98 8.91 12.79
C ASN A 28 -0.89 9.68 11.46
N PRO A 29 -0.61 10.99 11.49
CA PRO A 29 -0.55 11.81 10.28
C PRO A 29 0.58 11.39 9.33
N LYS A 30 1.57 10.64 9.82
CA LYS A 30 2.68 10.12 9.00
C LYS A 30 2.33 8.83 8.29
N PHE A 31 1.20 8.19 8.63
CA PHE A 31 0.80 6.95 7.99
C PHE A 31 0.54 7.18 6.50
N ARG A 32 1.21 6.40 5.65
CA ARG A 32 1.02 6.46 4.20
C ARG A 32 0.32 5.21 3.68
N GLY A 33 0.69 4.04 4.19
CA GLY A 33 0.04 2.80 3.79
C GLY A 33 0.50 1.57 4.56
N ARG A 34 -0.17 0.44 4.32
CA ARG A 34 0.09 -0.82 4.98
C ARG A 34 -0.18 -1.99 4.04
N LEU A 35 0.72 -2.97 4.07
CA LEU A 35 0.55 -4.28 3.46
C LEU A 35 0.36 -5.32 4.56
N ARG A 36 -0.62 -6.21 4.40
CA ARG A 36 -0.83 -7.35 5.28
C ARG A 36 -1.30 -8.57 4.49
N VAL A 37 -0.53 -9.65 4.57
CA VAL A 37 -0.91 -10.96 4.02
C VAL A 37 -1.60 -11.79 5.10
N ARG A 38 -2.71 -12.42 4.73
CA ARG A 38 -3.61 -13.24 5.55
C ARG A 38 -4.04 -14.46 4.74
N GLY A 39 -3.21 -15.50 4.74
CA GLY A 39 -3.47 -16.71 3.94
C GLY A 39 -3.55 -16.35 2.45
N SER A 40 -4.69 -16.65 1.82
CA SER A 40 -5.00 -16.33 0.43
C SER A 40 -5.53 -14.89 0.22
N HIS A 41 -5.60 -14.07 1.27
CA HIS A 41 -5.99 -12.66 1.18
C HIS A 41 -4.81 -11.75 1.45
N VAL A 42 -4.69 -10.69 0.65
CA VAL A 42 -3.70 -9.63 0.82
C VAL A 42 -4.44 -8.30 0.89
N ILE A 43 -4.19 -7.56 1.96
CA ILE A 43 -4.79 -6.25 2.20
C ILE A 43 -3.70 -5.20 1.97
N VAL A 44 -3.98 -4.27 1.05
CA VAL A 44 -3.17 -3.09 0.77
C VAL A 44 -4.00 -1.86 1.13
N GLU A 45 -3.60 -1.18 2.19
CA GLU A 45 -4.25 0.03 2.67
C GLU A 45 -3.39 1.24 2.34
N TYR A 46 -4.02 2.31 1.88
CA TYR A 46 -3.38 3.60 1.70
C TYR A 46 -4.13 4.67 2.50
N GLN A 47 -3.42 5.68 2.98
CA GLN A 47 -4.03 6.82 3.64
C GLN A 47 -4.82 7.63 2.61
N GLU A 48 -6.13 7.72 2.79
CA GLU A 48 -6.93 8.73 2.10
C GLU A 48 -6.57 10.10 2.67
N GLU A 49 -5.78 10.86 1.93
CA GLU A 49 -5.54 12.26 2.25
C GLU A 49 -6.75 13.13 1.90
N GLN A 50 -6.87 14.22 2.66
CA GLN A 50 -7.73 15.34 2.29
C GLN A 50 -7.30 15.91 0.91
N PRO A 51 -8.21 16.52 0.15
CA PRO A 51 -7.96 16.96 -1.23
C PRO A 51 -6.68 17.81 -1.35
N GLY A 52 -5.79 17.42 -2.26
CA GLY A 52 -4.56 18.17 -2.58
C GLY A 52 -3.33 17.31 -2.88
N PHE A 53 -3.34 16.02 -2.54
CA PHE A 53 -2.15 15.19 -2.58
C PHE A 53 -2.45 13.77 -3.13
N PHE A 54 -1.86 13.43 -4.28
CA PHE A 54 -2.13 12.19 -5.04
C PHE A 54 -1.17 11.03 -4.72
N TRP A 55 -0.66 10.91 -3.49
CA TRP A 55 0.34 9.88 -3.10
C TRP A 55 -0.19 8.44 -3.06
N TYR A 56 -1.49 8.25 -3.26
CA TYR A 56 -2.12 6.93 -3.21
C TYR A 56 -1.45 5.98 -4.22
N ALA A 57 -1.16 6.47 -5.43
CA ALA A 57 -0.63 5.65 -6.51
C ALA A 57 0.79 5.16 -6.18
N ASP A 58 1.67 6.04 -5.72
CA ASP A 58 3.06 5.71 -5.37
C ASP A 58 3.13 4.75 -4.18
N THR A 59 2.33 5.02 -3.15
CA THR A 59 2.29 4.18 -1.95
C THR A 59 1.78 2.78 -2.28
N VAL A 60 0.68 2.67 -3.04
CA VAL A 60 0.16 1.36 -3.46
C VAL A 60 1.17 0.65 -4.36
N ASN A 61 1.82 1.35 -5.28
CA ASN A 61 2.83 0.78 -6.17
C ASN A 61 4.02 0.19 -5.40
N LEU A 62 4.49 0.93 -4.38
CA LEU A 62 5.53 0.49 -3.45
C LEU A 62 5.10 -0.77 -2.69
N LEU A 63 3.91 -0.76 -2.07
CA LEU A 63 3.41 -1.91 -1.32
C LEU A 63 3.27 -3.16 -2.21
N LEU A 64 2.81 -3.00 -3.46
CA LEU A 64 2.75 -4.10 -4.43
C LEU A 64 4.15 -4.58 -4.85
N ASN A 65 5.14 -3.69 -4.98
CA ASN A 65 6.54 -4.10 -5.23
C ASN A 65 7.09 -4.91 -4.06
N MET A 66 6.86 -4.47 -2.83
CA MET A 66 7.33 -5.15 -1.63
C MET A 66 6.66 -6.52 -1.48
N LEU A 67 5.36 -6.62 -1.75
CA LEU A 67 4.67 -7.90 -1.86
C LEU A 67 5.29 -8.79 -2.94
N ALA A 68 5.63 -8.20 -4.09
CA ALA A 68 6.27 -8.93 -5.18
C ALA A 68 7.65 -9.49 -4.80
N TRP A 69 8.34 -8.83 -3.87
CA TRP A 69 9.63 -9.26 -3.30
C TRP A 69 9.47 -10.22 -2.11
N GLY A 70 8.25 -10.56 -1.73
CA GLY A 70 7.95 -11.55 -0.68
C GLY A 70 7.58 -10.96 0.68
N ALA A 71 7.47 -9.64 0.82
CA ALA A 71 7.01 -9.02 2.06
C ALA A 71 5.60 -9.51 2.42
N ARG A 72 5.41 -9.90 3.68
CA ARG A 72 4.11 -10.37 4.20
C ARG A 72 3.43 -9.34 5.09
N PHE A 73 4.20 -8.42 5.64
CA PHE A 73 3.73 -7.31 6.44
C PHE A 73 4.68 -6.13 6.25
N LEU A 74 4.13 -4.95 5.99
CA LEU A 74 4.90 -3.71 5.88
C LEU A 74 4.00 -2.54 6.26
N VAL A 75 4.57 -1.55 6.96
CA VAL A 75 3.92 -0.26 7.20
C VAL A 75 4.81 0.81 6.61
N VAL A 76 4.22 1.70 5.83
CA VAL A 76 4.92 2.84 5.21
C VAL A 76 4.47 4.10 5.95
N CYS A 77 5.45 4.83 6.45
CA CYS A 77 5.26 6.14 7.08
C CYS A 77 6.15 7.17 6.40
N GLU A 78 5.71 8.42 6.38
CA GLU A 78 6.55 9.54 6.01
C GLU A 78 7.63 9.76 7.09
N LEU A 79 8.87 9.92 6.64
CA LEU A 79 9.98 10.31 7.50
C LEU A 79 9.93 11.84 7.67
N ASN A 80 10.05 12.32 8.91
CA ASN A 80 10.40 13.71 9.10
C ASN A 80 11.82 13.89 8.56
N LYS A 81 12.03 14.78 7.60
CA LYS A 81 13.34 15.42 7.48
C LYS A 81 13.49 16.29 8.73
N GLU A 82 14.20 15.81 9.74
CA GLU A 82 14.70 16.71 10.79
C GLU A 82 15.82 17.55 10.17
N GLY A 83 15.59 18.86 10.12
CA GLY A 83 16.62 19.91 10.06
C GLY A 83 17.35 20.11 8.73
N GLU A 84 17.05 21.22 8.06
CA GLU A 84 18.08 22.13 7.57
C GLU A 84 18.01 23.42 8.40
#